data_AF-A0A2S0XKQ3-F1
#
_entry.id   AF-A0A2S0XKQ3-F1
#
_cell.length_a   1.000
_cell.length_b   1.000
_cell.length_c   1.000
_cell.angle_alpha   90.00
_cell.angle_beta   90.00
_cell.angle_gamma   90.00
#
_symmetry.space_group_name_H-M   'P 1'
#
loop_
_entity.id
_entity.type
_entity.pdbx_description
1 polymer ?
#
loop_
_entity_poly.entity_id
_entity_poly.type
_entity_poly.pdbx_seq_one_letter_code
_entity_poly.pdbx_strand_id
1 'polypeptide(L)' 'MKPDSSEWRSSQAYDFISDVTPDALAWEFLRRNPAYQREFADMQQINPTPNSLSPNELRSQWGLRFSSKS' A
#
# COMPACT_ATOMS: atom_id res chain seq x y z
N MET A 1 2.81 -8.88 -5.65
CA MET A 1 2.26 -8.87 -7.04
C MET A 1 3.20 -8.08 -7.92
N LYS A 2 3.68 -8.63 -9.06
CA LYS A 2 4.44 -7.84 -10.04
C LYS A 2 3.44 -7.11 -10.95
N PRO A 3 3.48 -5.77 -11.04
CA PRO A 3 2.62 -5.05 -11.97
C PRO A 3 3.09 -5.33 -13.41
N ASP A 4 2.13 -5.49 -14.31
CA ASP A 4 2.42 -5.46 -15.74
C ASP A 4 2.91 -4.06 -16.11
N SER A 5 4.11 -3.98 -16.68
CA SER A 5 4.76 -2.73 -17.07
C SER A 5 5.01 -2.65 -18.58
N SER A 6 4.37 -3.51 -19.38
CA SER A 6 4.48 -3.51 -20.84
C SER A 6 4.14 -2.13 -21.45
N GLU A 7 3.13 -1.47 -20.88
CA GLU A 7 2.61 -0.18 -21.33
C GLU A 7 3.30 1.06 -20.72
N TRP A 8 4.51 0.92 -20.15
CA TRP A 8 5.10 2.03 -19.37
C TRP A 8 5.36 3.33 -20.15
N ARG A 9 5.42 3.26 -21.50
CA ARG A 9 5.56 4.43 -22.39
C ARG A 9 4.22 4.98 -22.91
N SER A 10 3.12 4.28 -22.69
CA SER A 10 1.79 4.71 -23.12
C SER A 10 1.27 5.76 -22.15
N SER A 11 1.07 6.99 -22.60
CA SER A 11 0.47 8.04 -21.76
C SER A 11 -0.94 7.66 -21.33
N GLN A 12 -1.71 7.02 -22.21
CA GLN A 12 -3.08 6.59 -21.96
C GLN A 12 -3.19 5.59 -20.79
N ALA A 13 -2.14 4.79 -20.54
CA ALA A 13 -2.09 3.89 -19.39
C ALA A 13 -2.06 4.64 -18.04
N TYR A 14 -1.80 5.94 -18.05
CA TYR A 14 -1.68 6.79 -16.85
C TYR A 14 -2.70 7.94 -16.81
N ASP A 15 -3.66 8.02 -17.74
CA ASP A 15 -4.67 9.09 -17.76
C ASP A 15 -5.42 9.20 -16.42
N PHE A 16 -5.64 8.05 -15.76
CA PHE A 16 -6.29 7.96 -14.45
C PHE A 16 -5.57 8.74 -13.33
N ILE A 17 -4.27 9.06 -13.48
CA ILE A 17 -3.50 9.83 -12.50
C ILE A 17 -4.09 11.25 -12.34
N SER A 18 -4.73 11.77 -13.38
CA SER A 18 -5.35 13.10 -13.35
C SER A 18 -6.62 13.17 -12.49
N ASP A 19 -7.30 12.04 -12.33
CA ASP A 19 -8.63 11.96 -11.70
C ASP A 19 -8.59 11.37 -10.28
N VAL A 20 -7.45 10.82 -9.87
CA VAL A 20 -7.26 10.15 -8.59
C VAL A 20 -6.89 11.15 -7.49
N THR A 21 -7.47 10.97 -6.30
CA THR A 21 -7.13 11.80 -5.15
C THR A 21 -5.69 11.55 -4.69
N PRO A 22 -5.01 12.53 -4.06
CA PRO A 22 -3.65 12.34 -3.56
C PRO A 22 -3.50 11.14 -2.62
N ASP A 23 -4.51 10.85 -1.79
CA ASP A 23 -4.53 9.69 -0.89
C ASP A 23 -4.63 8.36 -1.65
N ALA A 24 -5.46 8.28 -2.68
CA ALA A 24 -5.57 7.08 -3.50
C ALA A 24 -4.30 6.85 -4.34
N LEU A 25 -3.66 7.92 -4.82
CA LEU A 25 -2.36 7.83 -5.49
C LEU A 25 -1.27 7.34 -4.53
N ALA A 26 -1.20 7.90 -3.31
CA ALA A 26 -0.24 7.47 -2.29
C ALA A 26 -0.44 5.98 -1.92
N TRP A 27 -1.70 5.54 -1.85
CA TRP A 27 -2.03 4.14 -1.60
C TRP A 27 -1.51 3.20 -2.69
N GLU A 28 -1.55 3.59 -3.97
CA GLU A 28 -1.00 2.79 -5.07
C GLU A 28 0.51 2.54 -4.91
N PHE A 29 1.28 3.53 -4.46
CA PHE A 29 2.71 3.36 -4.18
C PHE A 29 2.94 2.43 -2.98
N LEU A 30 2.19 2.67 -1.89
CA LEU A 30 2.34 1.89 -0.66
C LEU A 30 2.03 0.41 -0.86
N ARG A 31 0.89 0.08 -1.47
CA ARG A 31 0.48 -1.32 -1.68
C ARG A 31 1.42 -2.09 -2.61
N ARG A 32 2.21 -1.40 -3.44
CA ARG A 32 3.23 -1.99 -4.33
C ARG A 32 4.60 -2.13 -3.67
N ASN A 33 4.81 -1.53 -2.49
CA ASN A 33 6.07 -1.65 -1.76
C ASN A 33 6.27 -3.10 -1.25
N PRO A 34 7.37 -3.79 -1.62
CA PRO A 34 7.62 -5.17 -1.19
C PRO A 34 7.75 -5.37 0.32
N ALA A 35 8.25 -4.36 1.05
CA ALA A 35 8.34 -4.42 2.51
C ALA A 35 6.94 -4.34 3.13
N TYR A 36 6.09 -3.42 2.66
CA TYR A 36 4.70 -3.34 3.09
C TYR A 36 3.94 -4.64 2.81
N GLN A 37 4.10 -5.21 1.61
CA GLN A 37 3.45 -6.47 1.24
C GLN A 37 3.84 -7.62 2.16
N ARG A 38 5.12 -7.69 2.57
CA ARG A 38 5.62 -8.72 3.48
C ARG A 38 5.04 -8.56 4.87
N GLU A 39 5.14 -7.36 5.44
CA GLU A 39 4.66 -7.10 6.80
C GLU A 39 3.13 -7.25 6.90
N PHE A 40 2.40 -6.81 5.87
CA PHE A 40 0.96 -7.03 5.79
C PHE A 40 0.61 -8.51 5.69
N ALA A 41 1.35 -9.29 4.88
CA ALA A 41 1.14 -10.73 4.78
C ALA A 41 1.45 -11.46 6.10
N ASP A 42 2.53 -11.09 6.79
CA ASP A 42 2.95 -11.66 8.07
C ASP A 42 1.97 -11.31 9.20
N MET A 43 1.34 -10.13 9.17
CA MET A 43 0.27 -9.71 10.08
C MET A 43 -1.02 -10.52 9.87
N GLN A 44 -1.32 -10.91 8.62
CA GLN A 44 -2.57 -11.60 8.26
C GLN A 44 -2.54 -13.12 8.51
N GLN A 45 -1.41 -13.68 8.96
CA GLN A 45 -1.28 -15.11 9.23
C GLN A 45 -2.09 -15.53 10.47
N ILE A 46 -2.62 -16.76 10.46
CA ILE A 46 -3.34 -17.35 11.61
C ILE A 46 -2.42 -17.49 12.84
N ASN A 47 -1.14 -17.79 12.59
CA ASN A 47 -0.08 -17.81 13.59
C ASN A 47 1.04 -16.87 13.14
N PRO A 48 0.95 -15.56 13.45
CA PRO A 48 1.98 -14.59 13.11
C PRO A 48 3.30 -14.95 13.78
N THR A 49 4.41 -14.55 13.16
CA THR A 49 5.73 -14.67 13.80
C THR A 49 5.78 -13.79 15.08
N PRO A 50 6.67 -14.08 16.04
CA PRO A 50 6.83 -13.24 17.24
C PRO A 50 7.15 -11.77 16.94
N ASN A 51 7.69 -11.49 15.75
CA ASN A 51 8.04 -10.15 15.28
C ASN A 51 6.98 -9.55 14.34
N SER A 52 5.86 -10.24 14.08
CA SER A 52 4.79 -9.70 13.26
C SER A 52 4.17 -8.49 13.94
N LEU A 53 4.02 -7.40 13.19
CA LEU A 53 3.43 -6.17 13.69
C LEU A 53 1.95 -6.37 13.99
N SER A 54 1.47 -5.77 15.07
CA SER A 54 0.03 -5.59 15.26
C SER A 54 -0.55 -4.63 14.21
N PRO A 55 -1.87 -4.65 13.97
CA PRO A 55 -2.50 -3.72 13.03
C PRO A 55 -2.23 -2.23 13.33
N ASN A 56 -2.07 -1.86 14.61
CA ASN A 56 -1.78 -0.47 14.99
C ASN A 56 -0.31 -0.09 14.74
N GLU A 57 0.62 -1.01 14.96
CA GLU A 57 2.05 -0.79 14.67
C GLU A 57 2.28 -0.68 13.17
N LEU A 58 1.68 -1.57 12.37
CA LEU A 58 1.75 -1.51 10.91
C LEU A 58 1.18 -0.19 10.38
N ARG A 59 0.04 0.27 10.91
CA ARG A 59 -0.53 1.58 10.54
C ARG A 59 0.39 2.74 10.90
N SER A 60 1.03 2.69 12.08
CA SER A 60 1.92 3.75 12.54
C SER A 60 3.20 3.82 11.72
N GLN A 61 3.80 2.67 11.42
CA GLN A 61 5.02 2.55 10.63
C GLN A 61 4.84 3.05 9.21
N TRP A 62 3.70 2.76 8.59
CA TRP A 62 3.40 3.11 7.20
C TRP A 62 2.59 4.41 7.05
N GLY A 63 2.36 5.15 8.15
CA GLY A 63 1.66 6.42 8.11
C GLY A 63 0.18 6.33 7.71
N LEU A 64 -0.46 5.16 7.87
CA LEU A 64 -1.87 4.90 7.52
C LEU A 64 -2.88 5.49 8.51
N ARG A 65 -2.52 6.57 9.19
CA ARG A 65 -3.45 7.29 10.07
C ARG A 65 -4.33 8.18 9.22
N PHE A 66 -5.49 7.67 8.84
CA PHE A 66 -6.61 8.52 8.46
C PHE A 66 -6.98 9.34 9.70
N SER A 67 -6.88 10.67 9.65
CA SER A 67 -7.45 11.47 10.72
C SER A 67 -8.94 11.13 10.76
N SER A 68 -9.41 10.46 11.82
CA SER A 68 -10.82 10.48 12.15
C SER A 68 -11.11 11.95 12.46
N LYS A 69 -11.60 12.71 11.47
CA LYS A 69 -12.20 14.00 11.77
C LYS A 69 -13.29 13.72 12.80
N SER A 70 -13.08 14.23 14.01
CA SER A 70 -14.11 14.37 15.05
C SER A 70 -15.18 15.35 14.58
#